data_AF-A0A9W6VSZ1-F1
#
_entry.id   AF-A0A9W6VSZ1-F1
#
_cell.length_a   1.000
_cell.length_b   1.000
_cell.length_c   1.000
_cell.angle_alpha   90.00
_cell.angle_beta   90.00
_cell.angle_gamma   90.00
#
_symmetry.space_group_name_H-M   'P 1'
#
loop_
_entity.id
_entity.type
_entity.pdbx_description
1 polymer ?
#
loop_
_entity_poly.entity_id
_entity_poly.type
_entity_poly.pdbx_seq_one_letter_code
_entity_poly.pdbx_strand_id
1 'polypeptide(L)'
;MIRWVPADPPYREAVHALLTETALKVGALDGVPDLDDLLRAVATAQVRQWGLPGVDAPFRLVREARFQITRTIAIEPRDRDDPLIGLVMQVLERHPAEPVARILQAAARRVSGRTSDPPPGR
;
A
#
# COMPACT_ATOMS: atom_id res chain seq x y z
N MET A 1 19.26 -3.64 16.34
CA MET A 1 18.24 -4.50 15.70
C MET A 1 16.88 -3.90 16.03
N ILE A 2 16.32 -3.07 15.16
CA ILE A 2 15.03 -2.39 15.43
C ILE A 2 13.92 -3.36 15.04
N ARG A 3 13.20 -3.87 16.04
CA ARG A 3 12.02 -4.71 15.88
C ARG A 3 10.87 -3.81 15.39
N TRP A 4 10.49 -3.97 14.12
CA TRP A 4 9.38 -3.25 13.51
C TRP A 4 8.06 -3.79 14.08
N VAL A 5 7.27 -2.92 14.70
CA VAL A 5 5.91 -3.21 15.14
C VAL A 5 4.96 -2.60 14.09
N PRO A 6 4.02 -3.36 13.52
CA PRO A 6 3.07 -2.85 12.52
C PRO A 6 1.99 -1.89 13.06
N ALA A 7 2.14 -1.29 14.25
CA ALA A 7 0.98 -0.98 15.08
C ALA A 7 0.96 0.39 15.77
N ASP A 8 1.52 1.43 15.17
CA ASP A 8 1.03 2.77 15.51
C ASP A 8 -0.22 3.05 14.65
N PRO A 9 -1.40 3.31 15.25
CA PRO A 9 -2.63 3.64 14.54
C PRO A 9 -2.47 4.62 13.36
N PRO A 10 -1.71 5.74 13.48
CA PRO A 10 -1.56 6.67 12.36
C PRO A 10 -0.88 6.05 11.14
N TYR A 11 -0.04 5.03 11.32
CA TYR A 11 0.69 4.42 10.23
C TYR A 11 -0.21 3.51 9.38
N ARG A 12 -1.07 2.72 10.03
CA ARG A 12 -2.06 1.88 9.35
C ARG A 12 -3.05 2.73 8.55
N GLU A 13 -3.52 3.82 9.15
CA GLU A 13 -4.45 4.76 8.51
C GLU A 13 -3.79 5.49 7.34
N ALA A 14 -2.52 5.90 7.47
CA ALA A 14 -1.76 6.49 6.38
C ALA A 14 -1.57 5.54 5.19
N VAL A 15 -1.33 4.23 5.42
CA VAL A 15 -1.25 3.24 4.33
C VAL A 15 -2.61 3.06 3.66
N HIS A 16 -3.69 2.98 4.42
CA HIS A 16 -5.04 2.90 3.87
C HIS A 16 -5.37 4.15 3.01
N ALA A 17 -5.07 5.34 3.52
CA ALA A 17 -5.28 6.61 2.83
C ALA A 17 -4.45 6.68 1.54
N LEU A 18 -3.18 6.29 1.61
CA LEU A 18 -2.29 6.22 0.45
C LEU A 18 -2.86 5.31 -0.65
N LEU A 19 -3.26 4.08 -0.32
CA LEU A 19 -3.81 3.13 -1.29
C LEU A 19 -5.12 3.64 -1.91
N THR A 20 -5.99 4.25 -1.09
CA THR A 20 -7.26 4.81 -1.53
C THR A 20 -7.06 6.01 -2.47
N GLU A 21 -6.21 6.97 -2.08
CA GLU A 21 -5.93 8.15 -2.90
C GLU A 21 -5.23 7.77 -4.21
N THR A 22 -4.28 6.83 -4.16
CA THR A 22 -3.62 6.32 -5.37
C THR A 22 -4.63 5.68 -6.31
N ALA A 23 -5.58 4.88 -5.78
CA ALA A 23 -6.63 4.27 -6.61
C ALA A 23 -7.50 5.30 -7.33
N LEU A 24 -7.88 6.39 -6.64
CA LEU A 24 -8.65 7.47 -7.21
C LEU A 24 -7.89 8.18 -8.34
N LYS A 25 -6.60 8.46 -8.13
CA LYS A 25 -5.75 9.10 -9.15
C LYS A 25 -5.53 8.21 -10.36
N VAL A 26 -5.22 6.93 -10.16
CA VAL A 26 -5.09 5.98 -11.26
C VAL A 26 -6.40 5.87 -12.05
N GLY A 27 -7.53 5.70 -11.36
CA GLY A 27 -8.84 5.53 -12.02
C GLY A 27 -9.33 6.76 -12.81
N ALA A 28 -8.73 7.94 -12.60
CA ALA A 28 -9.05 9.15 -13.33
C ALA A 28 -8.18 9.36 -14.60
N LEU A 29 -7.25 8.46 -14.88
CA LEU A 29 -6.28 8.59 -15.98
C LEU A 29 -6.55 7.55 -17.09
N ASP A 30 -6.25 7.92 -18.34
CA ASP A 30 -6.23 7.02 -19.49
C ASP A 30 -4.93 6.21 -19.52
N GLY A 31 -4.76 5.34 -18.52
CA GLY A 31 -3.58 4.50 -18.34
C GLY A 31 -3.02 4.55 -16.92
N VAL A 32 -2.13 3.61 -16.60
CA VAL A 32 -1.46 3.59 -15.30
C VAL A 32 -0.20 4.46 -15.44
N PRO A 33 -0.10 5.61 -14.73
CA PRO A 33 1.15 6.37 -14.66
C PRO A 33 2.23 5.49 -14.03
N ASP A 34 3.50 5.92 -14.00
CA ASP A 34 4.52 5.25 -13.17
C ASP A 34 3.98 5.12 -11.74
N LEU A 35 3.52 3.90 -11.42
CA LEU A 35 2.71 3.64 -10.23
C LEU A 35 3.57 3.86 -9.00
N ASP A 36 4.88 3.61 -9.14
CA ASP A 36 5.83 3.78 -8.08
C ASP A 36 6.03 5.25 -7.72
N ASP A 37 6.20 6.10 -8.72
CA ASP A 37 6.33 7.54 -8.51
C ASP A 37 5.03 8.15 -7.96
N LEU A 38 3.87 7.67 -8.41
CA LEU A 38 2.59 8.08 -7.84
C LEU A 38 2.47 7.69 -6.37
N LEU A 39 2.83 6.44 -6.01
CA LEU A 39 2.84 5.97 -4.63
C LEU A 39 3.78 6.83 -3.76
N ARG A 40 4.97 7.19 -4.25
CA ARG A 40 5.92 8.06 -3.54
C ARG A 40 5.39 9.47 -3.34
N ALA A 41 4.76 10.05 -4.36
CA ALA A 41 4.17 11.37 -4.30
C ALA A 41 3.03 11.42 -3.26
N VAL A 42 2.13 10.44 -3.31
CA VAL A 42 1.03 10.33 -2.34
C VAL A 42 1.57 10.05 -0.93
N ALA A 43 2.54 9.14 -0.77
CA ALA A 43 3.16 8.86 0.52
C ALA A 43 3.74 10.11 1.18
N THR A 44 4.40 10.98 0.39
CA THR A 44 4.95 12.23 0.89
C THR A 44 3.86 13.17 1.40
N ALA A 45 2.73 13.26 0.70
CA ALA A 45 1.57 14.03 1.16
C ALA A 45 0.98 13.44 2.45
N GLN A 46 0.80 12.12 2.50
CA GLN A 46 0.25 11.42 3.66
C GLN A 46 1.15 11.55 4.90
N VAL A 47 2.48 11.44 4.77
CA VAL A 47 3.40 11.68 5.91
C VAL A 47 3.19 13.06 6.53
N ARG A 48 3.02 14.10 5.71
CA ARG A 48 2.77 15.46 6.20
C ARG A 48 1.41 15.58 6.86
N GLN A 49 0.37 15.01 6.24
CA GLN A 49 -1.00 15.05 6.75
C GLN A 49 -1.14 14.36 8.11
N TRP A 50 -0.51 13.20 8.26
CA TRP A 50 -0.59 12.37 9.47
C TRP A 50 0.49 12.70 10.50
N GLY A 51 1.39 13.65 10.21
CA GLY A 51 2.50 14.02 11.10
C GLY A 51 3.43 12.86 11.43
N LEU A 52 3.67 11.95 10.47
CA LEU A 52 4.44 10.74 10.74
C LEU A 52 5.92 11.09 11.02
N PRO A 53 6.52 10.55 12.09
CA PRO A 53 7.90 10.85 12.43
C PRO A 53 8.88 10.08 11.53
N GLY A 54 10.03 10.71 11.25
CA GLY A 54 11.16 10.08 10.57
C GLY A 54 11.30 10.47 9.11
N VAL A 55 12.55 10.75 8.70
CA VAL A 55 12.89 11.13 7.31
C VAL A 55 12.60 10.01 6.31
N ASP A 56 12.51 8.77 6.77
CA ASP A 56 12.22 7.58 5.97
C ASP A 56 10.73 7.19 5.94
N ALA A 57 9.85 7.95 6.60
CA ALA A 57 8.42 7.65 6.66
C ALA A 57 7.77 7.48 5.27
N PRO A 58 8.05 8.32 4.24
CA PRO A 58 7.46 8.11 2.92
C PRO A 58 7.91 6.79 2.29
N PHE A 59 9.20 6.47 2.39
CA PHE A 59 9.75 5.21 1.87
C PHE A 59 9.10 4.00 2.53
N ARG A 60 8.94 4.04 3.86
CA ARG A 60 8.29 2.95 4.58
C ARG A 60 6.82 2.80 4.19
N LEU A 61 6.09 3.91 3.93
CA LEU A 61 4.67 3.84 3.53
C LEU A 61 4.54 3.18 2.16
N VAL A 62 5.38 3.58 1.21
CA VAL A 62 5.43 2.96 -0.12
C VAL A 62 5.75 1.48 0.00
N ARG A 63 6.75 1.11 0.81
CA ARG A 63 7.12 -0.30 1.02
C ARG A 63 5.96 -1.14 1.58
N GLU A 64 5.23 -0.61 2.56
CA GLU A 64 4.04 -1.30 3.09
C GLU A 64 2.91 -1.37 2.05
N ALA A 65 2.66 -0.29 1.30
CA ALA A 65 1.64 -0.28 0.26
C ALA A 65 1.89 -1.34 -0.81
N ARG A 66 3.13 -1.42 -1.34
CA ARG A 66 3.53 -2.44 -2.33
C ARG A 66 3.34 -3.87 -1.80
N PHE A 67 3.66 -4.10 -0.52
CA PHE A 67 3.43 -5.38 0.13
C PHE A 67 1.94 -5.75 0.17
N GLN A 68 1.06 -4.80 0.52
CA GLN A 68 -0.39 -5.04 0.56
C GLN A 68 -1.00 -5.24 -0.84
N ILE A 69 -0.50 -4.52 -1.86
CA ILE A 69 -0.86 -4.72 -3.26
C ILE A 69 -0.47 -6.14 -3.71
N THR A 70 0.76 -6.55 -3.44
CA THR A 70 1.29 -7.87 -3.82
C THR A 70 0.50 -9.00 -3.15
N ARG A 71 0.25 -8.90 -1.84
CA ARG A 71 -0.62 -9.83 -1.09
C ARG A 71 -2.04 -9.89 -1.62
N THR A 72 -2.48 -8.88 -2.36
CA THR A 72 -3.83 -8.84 -2.91
C THR A 72 -3.97 -9.66 -4.19
N ILE A 73 -2.89 -9.79 -4.96
CA ILE A 73 -2.92 -10.28 -6.34
C ILE A 73 -2.22 -11.64 -6.48
N ALA A 74 -1.18 -11.89 -5.69
CA ALA A 74 -0.31 -13.04 -5.84
C ALA A 74 -0.33 -13.96 -4.60
N ILE A 75 0.42 -15.06 -4.68
CA ILE A 75 0.80 -15.86 -3.50
C ILE A 75 1.42 -14.92 -2.48
N GLU A 76 1.06 -15.11 -1.21
CA GLU A 76 1.47 -14.23 -0.12
C GLU A 76 3.00 -14.05 -0.11
N PRO A 77 3.53 -12.83 -0.38
CA PRO A 77 4.96 -12.55 -0.28
C PRO A 77 5.48 -12.88 1.11
N ARG A 78 6.69 -13.45 1.16
CA ARG A 78 7.32 -13.91 2.41
C ARG A 78 7.56 -12.75 3.38
N ASP A 79 7.97 -11.61 2.84
CA ASP A 79 8.22 -10.38 3.55
C ASP A 79 8.10 -9.17 2.62
N ARG A 80 8.47 -7.99 3.13
CA ARG A 80 8.35 -6.69 2.44
C ARG A 80 9.43 -6.43 1.40
N ASP A 81 10.44 -7.29 1.32
CA ASP A 81 11.54 -7.22 0.36
C ASP A 81 11.50 -8.40 -0.62
N ASP A 82 10.42 -9.20 -0.61
CA ASP A 82 10.24 -10.32 -1.51
C ASP A 82 10.31 -9.85 -2.97
N PRO A 83 11.17 -10.44 -3.84
CA PRO A 83 11.29 -10.04 -5.25
C PRO A 83 9.99 -10.14 -6.04
N LEU A 84 9.02 -10.96 -5.58
CA LEU A 84 7.67 -11.00 -6.15
C LEU A 84 6.99 -9.62 -6.17
N ILE A 85 7.28 -8.78 -5.19
CA ILE A 85 6.73 -7.42 -5.10
C ILE A 85 7.13 -6.62 -6.33
N GLY A 86 8.41 -6.65 -6.72
CA GLY A 86 8.89 -5.96 -7.90
C GLY A 86 8.22 -6.44 -9.19
N LEU A 87 8.00 -7.76 -9.31
CA LEU A 87 7.31 -8.33 -10.47
C LEU A 87 5.85 -7.88 -10.54
N VAL A 88 5.12 -7.90 -9.42
CA VAL A 88 3.73 -7.45 -9.38
C VAL A 88 3.60 -5.98 -9.78
N MET A 89 4.49 -5.11 -9.28
CA MET A 89 4.45 -3.68 -9.64
C MET A 89 4.66 -3.49 -11.15
N GLN A 90 5.63 -4.17 -11.76
CA GLN A 90 5.88 -4.11 -13.21
C GLN A 90 4.71 -4.65 -14.04
N VAL A 91 4.00 -5.66 -13.54
CA VAL A 91 2.82 -6.18 -14.22
C VAL A 91 1.69 -5.15 -14.21
N LEU A 92 1.44 -4.51 -13.06
CA LEU A 92 0.38 -3.51 -12.93
C LEU A 92 0.58 -2.29 -13.85
N GLU A 93 1.82 -1.86 -14.07
CA GLU A 93 2.16 -0.77 -14.99
C GLU A 93 1.77 -1.06 -16.46
N ARG A 94 1.58 -2.33 -16.82
CA ARG A 94 1.20 -2.74 -18.19
C ARG A 94 -0.30 -2.97 -18.36
N HIS A 95 -1.09 -2.75 -17.31
CA HIS A 95 -2.53 -2.93 -17.34
C HIS A 95 -3.28 -1.60 -17.45
N PRO A 96 -4.54 -1.61 -17.91
CA PRO A 96 -5.37 -0.42 -17.91
C PRO A 96 -5.61 0.11 -16.49
N ALA A 97 -5.88 1.42 -16.38
CA ALA A 97 -6.10 2.12 -15.12
C ALA A 97 -7.22 1.51 -14.26
N GLU A 98 -8.35 1.16 -14.86
CA GLU A 98 -9.54 0.73 -14.13
C GLU A 98 -9.33 -0.59 -13.34
N PRO A 99 -8.75 -1.67 -13.91
CA PRO A 99 -8.32 -2.84 -13.14
C PRO A 99 -7.34 -2.52 -12.01
N VAL A 100 -6.34 -1.67 -12.26
CA VAL A 100 -5.34 -1.31 -11.24
C VAL A 100 -5.97 -0.54 -10.09
N ALA A 101 -6.87 0.39 -10.37
CA ALA A 101 -7.62 1.11 -9.35
C ALA A 101 -8.45 0.16 -8.47
N ARG A 102 -9.12 -0.84 -9.06
CA ARG A 102 -9.86 -1.88 -8.31
C ARG A 102 -8.96 -2.70 -7.39
N ILE A 103 -7.77 -3.07 -7.87
CA ILE A 103 -6.75 -3.79 -7.09
C ILE A 103 -6.28 -2.94 -5.90
N LEU A 104 -5.96 -1.67 -6.13
CA LEU A 104 -5.53 -0.74 -5.07
C LEU A 104 -6.61 -0.56 -4.01
N GLN A 105 -7.89 -0.45 -4.40
CA GLN A 105 -9.01 -0.42 -3.47
C GLN A 105 -9.14 -1.72 -2.66
N ALA A 106 -8.94 -2.88 -3.29
CA ALA A 106 -8.96 -4.16 -2.59
C ALA A 106 -7.81 -4.27 -1.57
N ALA A 107 -6.61 -3.79 -1.92
CA ALA A 107 -5.48 -3.70 -1.00
C ALA A 107 -5.79 -2.78 0.19
N ALA A 108 -6.42 -1.62 -0.04
CA ALA A 108 -6.86 -0.73 1.03
C ALA A 108 -7.83 -1.43 1.99
N ARG A 109 -8.85 -2.12 1.47
CA ARG A 109 -9.81 -2.89 2.29
C ARG A 109 -9.13 -3.94 3.17
N ARG A 110 -8.10 -4.62 2.67
CA ARG A 110 -7.31 -5.58 3.47
C ARG A 110 -6.56 -4.94 4.62
N VAL A 111 -6.06 -3.70 4.46
CA VAL A 111 -5.44 -2.94 5.56
C VAL A 111 -6.47 -2.62 6.64
N SER A 112 -7.72 -2.32 6.26
CA SER A 112 -8.83 -2.05 7.19
C SER A 112 -9.42 -3.32 7.81
N GLY A 113 -9.36 -4.47 7.14
CA GLY A 113 -10.01 -5.72 7.58
C GLY A 113 -9.34 -6.48 8.73
N ARG A 114 -8.08 -6.17 9.10
CA ARG A 114 -7.34 -6.89 10.17
C ARG A 114 -7.76 -6.53 11.62
N THR A 115 -8.98 -6.05 11.80
CA THR A 115 -9.60 -5.75 13.11
C THR A 115 -10.79 -6.64 13.43
N SER A 116 -11.09 -7.66 12.60
CA SER A 116 -12.27 -8.53 12.77
C SER A 116 -11.96 -10.00 13.02
N ASP A 117 -10.71 -10.39 13.32
CA ASP A 117 -10.49 -11.69 13.96
C ASP A 117 -10.90 -11.55 15.44
N PRO A 118 -11.98 -12.21 15.90
CA PRO A 118 -12.25 -12.28 17.33
C PRO A 118 -11.05 -12.92 18.03
N PRO A 119 -10.72 -12.51 19.27
CA PRO A 119 -9.66 -13.19 20.02
C PRO A 119 -10.00 -14.68 20.11
N PRO A 120 -9.01 -15.58 20.00
CA PRO A 120 -9.26 -17.00 20.23
C PRO A 120 -9.90 -17.13 21.61
N GLY A 121 -11.15 -17.60 21.61
CA GLY A 121 -11.92 -17.81 22.82
C GLY A 121 -11.12 -18.64 23.80
N ARG A 122 -11.07 -18.18 25.05
CA ARG A 122 -10.61 -18.97 26.19
C ARG A 122 -11.60 -20.07 26.51
#